data_AF-A0A0E0C7F9-F1
#
_entry.id   AF-A0A0E0C7F9-F1
#
_cell.length_a   1.000
_cell.length_b   1.000
_cell.length_c   1.000
_cell.angle_alpha   90.00
_cell.angle_beta   90.00
_cell.angle_gamma   90.00
#
_symmetry.space_group_name_H-M   'P 1'
#
loop_
_entity.id
_entity.type
_entity.pdbx_description
1 polymer ?
#
loop_
_entity_poly.entity_id
_entity_poly.type
_entity_poly.pdbx_seq_one_letter_code
_entity_poly.pdbx_strand_id
1 'polypeptide(L)'
;MAAADSSSGDKYRSHLAGEGEKNTVWRHGAPPTFDTVNSLFEAERTQEWPAGSLEETVQNAIKTWEMELSHKARLQDFKSVSPGLFRLSVNGGRPLTGEETLAVGSYNALLASPILPGAGAYDAAAETFESSHDLFRAAFPRGFAWEVIRVYSGPPVITFKFRHWGHMDGPYKGHAPTGDKVEFYGVAVLKVDEQLRAEDVEVYYDPGELLGDLLKGPLLVPSVEKDAARQLGERLGEVATLSASGADSQAQSCPFLAPGKREVSSLQNPISHSLHIKHSTVTGDRANHGTRHRHPLTFPVSRRASQMEVAAADSSGGDRYRSHLTGDGEKNTVWRRGAPPTYDAVNNLFEAERTQEWPAGSLEETVQNAIKTWEMELSHKAKLEDFKSVSPGRFRLSVNGGRPLTGDETLAVGSYNALLTSPILPGAGAYDAAAETFESSHDLFRAAFPRGFAWEVIRVYSGPPVITFKFRHWGHMDGPYKGHAPTGDKVEFYGVAVLKVDEQLRAEDVEVYYDPGELLGGLLKGPLLVPSAEEEDARQLGERLGEAAIVSASGAAPQSQDCPFLASAKREE
;
A
#
# COMPACT_ATOMS: atom_id res chain seq x y z
N MET A 1 -34.90 -46.13 10.26
CA MET A 1 -34.21 -44.85 10.45
C MET A 1 -33.41 -44.61 9.19
N ALA A 2 -33.86 -43.68 8.36
CA ALA A 2 -33.19 -43.35 7.12
C ALA A 2 -31.90 -42.59 7.46
N ALA A 3 -30.78 -43.06 6.92
CA ALA A 3 -29.53 -42.33 6.93
C ALA A 3 -29.75 -40.97 6.24
N ALA A 4 -29.34 -39.90 6.89
CA ALA A 4 -29.33 -38.58 6.30
C ALA A 4 -28.37 -38.60 5.10
N ASP A 5 -28.93 -38.32 3.93
CA ASP A 5 -28.22 -38.14 2.67
C ASP A 5 -27.36 -36.87 2.80
N SER A 6 -26.04 -37.03 3.01
CA SER A 6 -25.10 -35.92 3.21
C SER A 6 -24.63 -35.30 1.88
N SER A 7 -25.54 -35.20 0.90
CA SER A 7 -25.27 -34.69 -0.45
C SER A 7 -25.67 -33.22 -0.67
N SER A 8 -25.79 -32.41 0.39
CA SER A 8 -25.96 -30.96 0.24
C SER A 8 -24.59 -30.30 0.02
N GLY A 9 -24.31 -29.83 -1.20
CA GLY A 9 -23.11 -29.05 -1.50
C GLY A 9 -22.98 -27.77 -0.67
N ASP A 10 -21.81 -27.14 -0.70
CA ASP A 10 -21.55 -25.86 -0.02
C ASP A 10 -22.51 -24.77 -0.51
N LYS A 11 -23.13 -24.03 0.42
CA LYS A 11 -24.14 -22.99 0.13
C LYS A 11 -23.58 -21.78 -0.62
N TYR A 12 -22.30 -21.46 -0.43
CA TYR A 12 -21.69 -20.22 -0.91
C TYR A 12 -20.72 -20.43 -2.07
N ARG A 13 -20.22 -21.65 -2.24
CA ARG A 13 -19.19 -21.99 -3.22
C ARG A 13 -19.77 -22.94 -4.24
N SER A 14 -19.82 -22.47 -5.46
CA SER A 14 -20.06 -23.31 -6.62
C SER A 14 -18.80 -24.11 -6.96
N HIS A 15 -18.94 -25.12 -7.84
CA HIS A 15 -17.81 -25.85 -8.42
C HIS A 15 -16.88 -26.56 -7.41
N LEU A 16 -17.42 -26.91 -6.24
CA LEU A 16 -16.73 -27.67 -5.19
C LEU A 16 -16.89 -29.19 -5.36
N ALA A 17 -18.09 -29.63 -5.76
CA ALA A 17 -18.43 -31.03 -5.95
C ALA A 17 -19.49 -31.18 -7.05
N GLY A 18 -19.53 -32.35 -7.69
CA GLY A 18 -20.46 -32.65 -8.78
C GLY A 18 -19.79 -33.42 -9.93
N GLU A 19 -20.58 -33.77 -10.95
CA GLU A 19 -20.10 -34.44 -12.16
C GLU A 19 -18.99 -33.63 -12.86
N GLY A 20 -19.12 -32.30 -12.86
CA GLY A 20 -18.16 -31.40 -13.48
C GLY A 20 -16.83 -31.28 -12.74
N GLU A 21 -16.73 -31.84 -11.54
CA GLU A 21 -15.57 -31.73 -10.63
C GLU A 21 -14.90 -33.10 -10.40
N LYS A 22 -15.42 -34.17 -11.01
CA LYS A 22 -14.87 -35.54 -10.88
C LYS A 22 -13.39 -35.66 -11.26
N ASN A 23 -12.94 -34.83 -12.20
CA ASN A 23 -11.58 -34.83 -12.73
C ASN A 23 -10.73 -33.65 -12.23
N THR A 24 -11.25 -32.88 -11.25
CA THR A 24 -10.52 -31.76 -10.65
C THR A 24 -9.29 -32.29 -9.91
N VAL A 25 -8.14 -31.68 -10.16
CA VAL A 25 -6.92 -31.99 -9.41
C VAL A 25 -6.82 -31.02 -8.23
N TRP A 26 -7.08 -31.53 -7.04
CA TRP A 26 -6.99 -30.78 -5.78
C TRP A 26 -5.56 -30.80 -5.25
N ARG A 27 -5.07 -29.66 -4.72
CA ARG A 27 -3.72 -29.53 -4.14
C ARG A 27 -3.45 -30.55 -3.03
N HIS A 28 -4.49 -30.93 -2.28
CA HIS A 28 -4.40 -31.89 -1.17
C HIS A 28 -5.15 -33.20 -1.46
N GLY A 29 -5.38 -33.52 -2.73
CA GLY A 29 -5.96 -34.80 -3.17
C GLY A 29 -7.47 -34.95 -3.01
N ALA A 30 -8.15 -34.02 -2.32
CA ALA A 30 -9.60 -34.02 -2.14
C ALA A 30 -10.17 -32.59 -2.09
N PRO A 31 -11.47 -32.39 -2.36
CA PRO A 31 -12.13 -31.11 -2.16
C PRO A 31 -12.06 -30.68 -0.68
N PRO A 32 -11.85 -29.39 -0.40
CA PRO A 32 -11.85 -28.85 0.97
C PRO A 32 -13.25 -28.87 1.60
N THR A 33 -13.31 -28.79 2.93
CA THR A 33 -14.55 -28.54 3.69
C THR A 33 -14.55 -27.11 4.23
N PHE A 34 -15.73 -26.48 4.27
CA PHE A 34 -15.89 -25.09 4.69
C PHE A 34 -16.86 -24.91 5.86
N ASP A 35 -17.28 -25.99 6.52
CA ASP A 35 -18.28 -25.96 7.60
C ASP A 35 -17.92 -24.97 8.72
N THR A 36 -16.64 -24.94 9.12
CA THR A 36 -16.14 -24.06 10.18
C THR A 36 -16.23 -22.58 9.79
N VAL A 37 -15.72 -22.21 8.61
CA VAL A 37 -15.75 -20.81 8.17
C VAL A 37 -17.16 -20.37 7.77
N ASN A 38 -18.01 -21.28 7.28
CA ASN A 38 -19.41 -20.99 7.00
C ASN A 38 -20.19 -20.72 8.29
N SER A 39 -19.92 -21.48 9.36
CA SER A 39 -20.50 -21.25 10.68
C SER A 39 -20.07 -19.90 11.25
N LEU A 40 -18.77 -19.55 11.12
CA LEU A 40 -18.25 -18.23 11.47
C LEU A 40 -18.94 -17.11 10.67
N PHE A 41 -19.04 -17.29 9.36
CA PHE A 41 -19.67 -16.33 8.46
C PHE A 41 -21.14 -16.11 8.81
N GLU A 42 -21.93 -17.16 8.99
CA GLU A 42 -23.36 -17.02 9.35
C GLU A 42 -23.56 -16.37 10.72
N ALA A 43 -22.66 -16.63 11.68
CA ALA A 43 -22.75 -16.04 13.01
C ALA A 43 -22.40 -14.54 13.05
N GLU A 44 -21.50 -14.08 12.19
CA GLU A 44 -20.89 -12.74 12.30
C GLU A 44 -21.09 -11.84 11.07
N ARG A 45 -21.76 -12.32 10.02
CA ARG A 45 -22.10 -11.49 8.85
C ARG A 45 -23.00 -10.33 9.26
N THR A 46 -22.85 -9.24 8.52
CA THR A 46 -23.65 -8.02 8.68
C THR A 46 -24.69 -7.87 7.58
N GLN A 47 -24.54 -8.58 6.47
CA GLN A 47 -25.40 -8.52 5.30
C GLN A 47 -26.13 -9.84 5.03
N GLU A 48 -27.40 -9.71 4.69
CA GLU A 48 -28.19 -10.79 4.10
C GLU A 48 -28.68 -10.35 2.74
N TRP A 49 -28.16 -10.98 1.70
CA TRP A 49 -28.51 -10.63 0.32
C TRP A 49 -29.76 -11.39 -0.14
N PRO A 50 -30.71 -10.74 -0.83
CA PRO A 50 -31.85 -11.42 -1.42
C PRO A 50 -31.39 -12.51 -2.39
N ALA A 51 -32.09 -13.64 -2.40
CA ALA A 51 -31.81 -14.73 -3.33
C ALA A 51 -31.94 -14.24 -4.79
N GLY A 52 -30.93 -14.53 -5.61
CA GLY A 52 -30.83 -14.10 -7.00
C GLY A 52 -30.41 -12.64 -7.20
N SER A 53 -30.05 -11.93 -6.14
CA SER A 53 -29.49 -10.58 -6.24
C SER A 53 -28.08 -10.59 -6.83
N LEU A 54 -27.65 -9.43 -7.35
CA LEU A 54 -26.29 -9.26 -7.83
C LEU A 54 -25.29 -9.38 -6.67
N GLU A 55 -25.65 -8.88 -5.49
CA GLU A 55 -24.83 -8.94 -4.29
C GLU A 55 -24.59 -10.39 -3.83
N GLU A 56 -25.63 -11.23 -3.81
CA GLU A 56 -25.48 -12.67 -3.56
C GLU A 56 -24.59 -13.33 -4.62
N THR A 57 -24.80 -12.99 -5.90
CA THR A 57 -24.02 -13.54 -7.01
C THR A 57 -22.55 -13.20 -6.87
N VAL A 58 -22.21 -11.93 -6.59
CA VAL A 58 -20.82 -11.47 -6.39
C VAL A 58 -20.20 -12.13 -5.15
N GLN A 59 -20.96 -12.25 -4.06
CA GLN A 59 -20.48 -12.91 -2.84
C GLN A 59 -20.14 -14.38 -3.06
N ASN A 60 -20.98 -15.10 -3.79
CA ASN A 60 -20.73 -16.51 -4.07
C ASN A 60 -19.62 -16.68 -5.11
N ALA A 61 -19.51 -15.77 -6.09
CA ALA A 61 -18.44 -15.76 -7.07
C ALA A 61 -17.06 -15.56 -6.42
N ILE A 62 -16.90 -14.58 -5.52
CA ILE A 62 -15.61 -14.33 -4.87
C ILE A 62 -15.21 -15.48 -3.94
N LYS A 63 -16.15 -16.06 -3.19
CA LYS A 63 -15.89 -17.24 -2.34
C LYS A 63 -15.55 -18.48 -3.17
N THR A 64 -16.18 -18.64 -4.33
CA THR A 64 -15.83 -19.69 -5.28
C THR A 64 -14.42 -19.48 -5.82
N TRP A 65 -14.09 -18.27 -6.27
CA TRP A 65 -12.76 -17.94 -6.82
C TRP A 65 -11.65 -18.16 -5.79
N GLU A 66 -11.83 -17.70 -4.56
CA GLU A 66 -10.88 -17.93 -3.46
C GLU A 66 -10.64 -19.42 -3.24
N MET A 67 -11.72 -20.23 -3.17
CA MET A 67 -11.61 -21.68 -3.05
C MET A 67 -10.84 -22.30 -4.23
N GLU A 68 -11.14 -21.88 -5.47
CA GLU A 68 -10.45 -22.39 -6.65
C GLU A 68 -8.95 -22.05 -6.57
N LEU A 69 -8.60 -20.81 -6.26
CA LEU A 69 -7.21 -20.34 -6.16
C LEU A 69 -6.41 -21.07 -5.08
N SER A 70 -7.02 -21.24 -3.90
CA SER A 70 -6.39 -21.85 -2.73
C SER A 70 -6.33 -23.38 -2.81
N HIS A 71 -7.22 -24.06 -3.54
CA HIS A 71 -7.33 -25.52 -3.46
C HIS A 71 -7.23 -26.29 -4.78
N LYS A 72 -7.49 -25.68 -5.94
CA LYS A 72 -7.29 -26.36 -7.23
C LYS A 72 -5.83 -26.21 -7.67
N ALA A 73 -5.24 -27.30 -8.15
CA ALA A 73 -3.82 -27.34 -8.51
C ALA A 73 -3.54 -26.85 -9.94
N ARG A 74 -4.57 -26.66 -10.77
CA ARG A 74 -4.41 -26.34 -12.19
C ARG A 74 -5.48 -25.36 -12.65
N LEU A 75 -5.08 -24.37 -13.45
CA LEU A 75 -5.96 -23.29 -13.88
C LEU A 75 -7.12 -23.78 -14.76
N GLN A 76 -6.94 -24.85 -15.55
CA GLN A 76 -8.00 -25.44 -16.36
C GLN A 76 -9.18 -26.02 -15.55
N ASP A 77 -8.99 -26.25 -14.26
CA ASP A 77 -10.05 -26.72 -13.37
C ASP A 77 -10.89 -25.55 -12.81
N PHE A 78 -10.49 -24.30 -13.07
CA PHE A 78 -11.18 -23.10 -12.62
C PHE A 78 -12.37 -22.80 -13.52
N LYS A 79 -13.48 -22.41 -12.89
CA LYS A 79 -14.74 -22.08 -13.58
C LYS A 79 -15.20 -20.66 -13.28
N SER A 80 -14.65 -20.02 -12.23
CA SER A 80 -14.95 -18.64 -11.85
C SER A 80 -14.23 -17.58 -12.70
N VAL A 81 -13.25 -17.98 -13.51
CA VAL A 81 -12.41 -17.06 -14.31
C VAL A 81 -12.47 -17.36 -15.81
N SER A 82 -12.30 -16.34 -16.63
CA SER A 82 -12.29 -16.44 -18.09
C SER A 82 -10.97 -17.06 -18.56
N PRO A 83 -10.99 -18.25 -19.22
CA PRO A 83 -9.78 -18.93 -19.64
C PRO A 83 -8.91 -18.07 -20.55
N GLY A 84 -7.62 -17.92 -20.21
CA GLY A 84 -6.64 -17.15 -20.98
C GLY A 84 -6.79 -15.62 -20.91
N LEU A 85 -7.84 -15.10 -20.26
CA LEU A 85 -8.06 -13.66 -20.11
C LEU A 85 -7.83 -13.17 -18.69
N PHE A 86 -7.99 -14.03 -17.68
CA PHE A 86 -7.90 -13.65 -16.27
C PHE A 86 -6.62 -12.89 -15.91
N ARG A 87 -6.80 -11.77 -15.22
CA ARG A 87 -5.75 -10.99 -14.56
C ARG A 87 -6.15 -10.64 -13.12
N LEU A 88 -5.17 -10.64 -12.22
CA LEU A 88 -5.29 -10.12 -10.86
C LEU A 88 -4.26 -9.01 -10.63
N SER A 89 -4.71 -7.85 -10.17
CA SER A 89 -3.85 -6.78 -9.65
C SER A 89 -4.30 -6.34 -8.27
N VAL A 90 -3.36 -5.88 -7.46
CA VAL A 90 -3.61 -5.45 -6.08
C VAL A 90 -2.95 -4.08 -5.89
N ASN A 91 -3.70 -3.12 -5.38
CA ASN A 91 -3.26 -1.74 -5.10
C ASN A 91 -2.56 -1.03 -6.28
N GLY A 92 -2.95 -1.35 -7.52
CA GLY A 92 -2.34 -0.79 -8.73
C GLY A 92 -1.00 -1.42 -9.13
N GLY A 93 -0.57 -2.47 -8.44
CA GLY A 93 0.58 -3.27 -8.82
C GLY A 93 0.42 -3.99 -10.16
N ARG A 94 1.51 -4.60 -10.64
CA ARG A 94 1.53 -5.30 -11.94
C ARG A 94 0.45 -6.39 -11.98
N PRO A 95 -0.44 -6.40 -12.99
CA PRO A 95 -1.38 -7.50 -13.18
C PRO A 95 -0.66 -8.83 -13.41
N LEU A 96 -1.05 -9.85 -12.64
CA LEU A 96 -0.63 -11.24 -12.75
C LEU A 96 -1.59 -12.01 -13.64
N THR A 97 -1.08 -12.91 -14.49
CA THR A 97 -1.95 -13.89 -15.20
C THR A 97 -2.47 -14.95 -14.24
N GLY A 98 -3.49 -15.73 -14.65
CA GLY A 98 -3.98 -16.84 -13.84
C GLY A 98 -2.90 -17.87 -13.48
N GLU A 99 -1.95 -18.13 -14.38
CA GLU A 99 -0.81 -19.01 -14.13
C GLU A 99 0.15 -18.41 -13.10
N GLU A 100 0.47 -17.11 -13.22
CA GLU A 100 1.31 -16.41 -12.24
C GLU A 100 0.64 -16.39 -10.87
N THR A 101 -0.65 -16.02 -10.79
CA THR A 101 -1.42 -15.98 -9.54
C THR A 101 -1.49 -17.35 -8.88
N LEU A 102 -1.75 -18.42 -9.65
CA LEU A 102 -1.79 -19.79 -9.15
C LEU A 102 -0.44 -20.26 -8.59
N ALA A 103 0.66 -19.84 -9.23
CA ALA A 103 2.01 -20.21 -8.86
C ALA A 103 2.49 -19.49 -7.59
N VAL A 104 2.24 -18.18 -7.47
CA VAL A 104 2.65 -17.42 -6.27
C VAL A 104 1.75 -17.72 -5.08
N GLY A 105 0.47 -18.01 -5.30
CA GLY A 105 -0.53 -18.24 -4.25
C GLY A 105 -1.31 -16.99 -3.85
N SER A 106 -2.48 -17.20 -3.25
CA SER A 106 -3.43 -16.14 -2.86
C SER A 106 -2.82 -15.12 -1.90
N TYR A 107 -2.26 -15.56 -0.78
CA TYR A 107 -1.65 -14.65 0.21
C TYR A 107 -0.49 -13.84 -0.36
N ASN A 108 0.46 -14.48 -1.05
CA ASN A 108 1.58 -13.79 -1.67
C ASN A 108 1.13 -12.77 -2.74
N ALA A 109 0.13 -13.12 -3.55
CA ALA A 109 -0.43 -12.19 -4.55
C ALA A 109 -1.12 -10.98 -3.92
N LEU A 110 -1.79 -11.18 -2.78
CA LEU A 110 -2.58 -10.16 -2.10
C LEU A 110 -1.74 -9.29 -1.14
N LEU A 111 -0.64 -9.79 -0.58
CA LEU A 111 0.15 -9.11 0.46
C LEU A 111 1.52 -8.61 -0.03
N ALA A 112 1.69 -8.42 -1.34
CA ALA A 112 2.94 -7.95 -1.94
C ALA A 112 3.13 -6.42 -1.81
N SER A 113 3.11 -5.89 -0.58
CA SER A 113 3.34 -4.46 -0.30
C SER A 113 4.81 -4.20 0.07
N PRO A 114 5.43 -3.12 -0.43
CA PRO A 114 6.87 -2.86 -0.27
C PRO A 114 7.28 -2.53 1.17
N ILE A 115 6.33 -2.13 2.04
CA ILE A 115 6.65 -1.74 3.42
C ILE A 115 6.62 -2.92 4.40
N LEU A 116 5.89 -3.99 4.06
CA LEU A 116 5.67 -5.11 4.98
C LEU A 116 6.94 -5.88 5.34
N PRO A 117 7.90 -6.13 4.42
CA PRO A 117 9.15 -6.79 4.79
C PRO A 117 9.97 -5.97 5.79
N GLY A 118 10.08 -4.65 5.55
CA GLY A 118 10.80 -3.73 6.45
C GLY A 118 10.16 -3.61 7.83
N ALA A 119 8.84 -3.82 7.93
CA ALA A 119 8.13 -3.91 9.20
C ALA A 119 8.25 -5.29 9.89
N GLY A 120 8.90 -6.28 9.26
CA GLY A 120 8.90 -7.67 9.71
C GLY A 120 7.54 -8.38 9.58
N ALA A 121 6.55 -7.73 9.00
CA ALA A 121 5.15 -8.16 9.01
C ALA A 121 4.91 -9.35 8.07
N TYR A 122 5.40 -9.25 6.84
CA TYR A 122 5.25 -10.27 5.82
C TYR A 122 6.21 -10.02 4.65
N ASP A 123 6.80 -11.08 4.10
CA ASP A 123 7.65 -10.99 2.92
C ASP A 123 7.15 -11.99 1.86
N ALA A 124 6.33 -11.49 0.93
CA ALA A 124 5.74 -12.30 -0.13
C ALA A 124 6.78 -12.94 -1.06
N ALA A 125 8.01 -12.40 -1.13
CA ALA A 125 9.08 -12.98 -1.94
C ALA A 125 9.80 -14.14 -1.23
N ALA A 126 9.75 -14.18 0.11
CA ALA A 126 10.36 -15.24 0.92
C ALA A 126 9.42 -16.43 1.17
N GLU A 127 8.10 -16.23 1.11
CA GLU A 127 7.10 -17.25 1.40
C GLU A 127 6.75 -18.10 0.17
N THR A 128 6.64 -19.42 0.36
CA THR A 128 6.03 -20.31 -0.64
C THR A 128 4.50 -20.30 -0.52
N PHE A 129 3.82 -20.93 -1.48
CA PHE A 129 2.39 -21.20 -1.35
C PHE A 129 2.09 -21.93 -0.03
N GLU A 130 2.82 -23.01 0.28
CA GLU A 130 2.58 -23.82 1.47
C GLU A 130 2.88 -23.04 2.76
N SER A 131 4.02 -22.35 2.85
CA SER A 131 4.40 -21.65 4.09
C SER A 131 3.45 -20.49 4.40
N SER A 132 3.04 -19.72 3.38
CA SER A 132 2.02 -18.67 3.56
C SER A 132 0.69 -19.25 4.03
N HIS A 133 0.21 -20.33 3.41
CA HIS A 133 -1.06 -20.95 3.79
C HIS A 133 -1.01 -21.57 5.20
N ASP A 134 0.12 -22.16 5.59
CA ASP A 134 0.31 -22.67 6.94
C ASP A 134 0.31 -21.54 7.97
N LEU A 135 0.98 -20.41 7.69
CA LEU A 135 0.98 -19.23 8.57
C LEU A 135 -0.43 -18.72 8.85
N PHE A 136 -1.23 -18.48 7.81
CA PHE A 136 -2.57 -17.92 7.98
C PHE A 136 -3.59 -18.93 8.49
N ARG A 137 -3.49 -20.21 8.12
CA ARG A 137 -4.34 -21.26 8.72
C ARG A 137 -4.03 -21.49 10.20
N ALA A 138 -2.76 -21.36 10.59
CA ALA A 138 -2.38 -21.40 11.99
C ALA A 138 -2.95 -20.20 12.76
N ALA A 139 -2.84 -18.99 12.21
CA ALA A 139 -3.39 -17.79 12.84
C ALA A 139 -4.92 -17.81 12.97
N PHE A 140 -5.62 -18.32 11.94
CA PHE A 140 -7.09 -18.34 11.84
C PHE A 140 -7.66 -19.76 11.77
N PRO A 141 -7.62 -20.55 12.86
CA PRO A 141 -8.08 -21.94 12.85
C PRO A 141 -9.59 -22.09 12.63
N ARG A 142 -10.38 -21.02 12.84
CA ARG A 142 -11.81 -20.95 12.51
C ARG A 142 -12.08 -20.60 11.03
N GLY A 143 -11.03 -20.39 10.25
CA GLY A 143 -11.10 -19.87 8.90
C GLY A 143 -11.13 -18.35 8.86
N PHE A 144 -11.04 -17.84 7.63
CA PHE A 144 -10.96 -16.42 7.32
C PHE A 144 -12.13 -16.09 6.38
N ALA A 145 -13.14 -15.42 6.91
CA ALA A 145 -14.41 -15.20 6.23
C ALA A 145 -14.37 -13.95 5.35
N TRP A 146 -14.99 -14.03 4.16
CA TRP A 146 -15.15 -12.93 3.22
C TRP A 146 -16.63 -12.58 3.08
N GLU A 147 -16.97 -11.29 3.14
CA GLU A 147 -18.32 -10.75 2.96
C GLU A 147 -18.34 -9.61 1.95
N VAL A 148 -19.31 -9.65 1.03
CA VAL A 148 -19.63 -8.48 0.21
C VAL A 148 -20.50 -7.55 1.03
N ILE A 149 -20.06 -6.31 1.21
CA ILE A 149 -20.75 -5.30 2.02
C ILE A 149 -21.69 -4.47 1.16
N ARG A 150 -21.30 -4.17 -0.08
CA ARG A 150 -22.12 -3.41 -1.02
C ARG A 150 -21.62 -3.56 -2.45
N VAL A 151 -22.52 -3.67 -3.40
CA VAL A 151 -22.21 -3.56 -4.84
C VAL A 151 -22.59 -2.16 -5.33
N TYR A 152 -21.70 -1.51 -6.07
CA TYR A 152 -21.85 -0.14 -6.58
C TYR A 152 -22.16 -0.06 -8.08
N SER A 153 -21.75 -1.08 -8.84
CA SER A 153 -22.02 -1.17 -10.28
C SER A 153 -22.28 -2.61 -10.73
N GLY A 154 -22.99 -2.76 -11.86
CA GLY A 154 -23.29 -4.06 -12.46
C GLY A 154 -22.33 -4.46 -13.59
N PRO A 155 -22.51 -5.66 -14.18
CA PRO A 155 -21.75 -6.10 -15.35
C PRO A 155 -21.81 -5.08 -16.50
N PRO A 156 -20.74 -4.97 -17.32
CA PRO A 156 -19.56 -5.84 -17.36
C PRO A 156 -18.44 -5.43 -16.39
N VAL A 157 -18.57 -4.34 -15.62
CA VAL A 157 -17.56 -3.89 -14.65
C VAL A 157 -18.24 -3.66 -13.30
N ILE A 158 -18.09 -4.64 -12.42
CA ILE A 158 -18.69 -4.67 -11.08
C ILE A 158 -17.68 -4.09 -10.09
N THR A 159 -18.07 -3.03 -9.38
CA THR A 159 -17.30 -2.50 -8.25
C THR A 159 -18.04 -2.81 -6.97
N PHE A 160 -17.36 -3.36 -5.97
CA PHE A 160 -17.99 -3.72 -4.70
C PHE A 160 -17.04 -3.54 -3.52
N LYS A 161 -17.60 -3.16 -2.37
CA LYS A 161 -16.90 -3.12 -1.09
C LYS A 161 -17.00 -4.47 -0.42
N PHE A 162 -15.92 -4.91 0.20
CA PHE A 162 -15.87 -6.16 0.95
C PHE A 162 -15.31 -5.96 2.36
N ARG A 163 -15.58 -6.96 3.21
CA ARG A 163 -14.98 -7.16 4.52
C ARG A 163 -14.36 -8.55 4.55
N HIS A 164 -13.17 -8.67 5.11
CA HIS A 164 -12.52 -9.94 5.37
C HIS A 164 -12.13 -10.02 6.85
N TRP A 165 -12.46 -11.10 7.54
CA TRP A 165 -12.20 -11.21 8.97
C TRP A 165 -12.00 -12.64 9.47
N GLY A 166 -11.31 -12.77 10.59
CA GLY A 166 -11.11 -14.01 11.34
C GLY A 166 -10.69 -13.67 12.77
N HIS A 167 -10.65 -14.66 13.66
CA HIS A 167 -10.17 -14.43 15.02
C HIS A 167 -8.79 -15.08 15.17
N MET A 168 -7.83 -14.32 15.72
CA MET A 168 -6.45 -14.74 15.88
C MET A 168 -6.31 -15.71 17.07
N ASP A 169 -6.88 -16.89 16.91
CA ASP A 169 -6.89 -17.95 17.93
C ASP A 169 -5.62 -18.83 17.89
N GLY A 170 -4.76 -18.65 16.88
CA GLY A 170 -3.44 -19.27 16.83
C GLY A 170 -2.29 -18.28 16.57
N PRO A 171 -1.06 -18.78 16.59
CA PRO A 171 0.12 -17.93 16.53
C PRO A 171 0.38 -17.40 15.12
N TYR A 172 1.05 -16.25 15.01
CA TYR A 172 1.50 -15.69 13.74
C TYR A 172 2.95 -15.19 13.87
N LYS A 173 3.87 -15.74 13.08
CA LYS A 173 5.30 -15.34 13.03
C LYS A 173 5.94 -15.14 14.42
N GLY A 174 5.65 -16.06 15.35
CA GLY A 174 6.18 -16.02 16.72
C GLY A 174 5.41 -15.13 17.69
N HIS A 175 4.39 -14.39 17.24
CA HIS A 175 3.42 -13.70 18.10
C HIS A 175 2.37 -14.69 18.62
N ALA A 176 2.04 -14.57 19.91
CA ALA A 176 1.01 -15.36 20.56
C ALA A 176 -0.39 -15.00 20.03
N PRO A 177 -1.34 -15.94 20.04
CA PRO A 177 -2.73 -15.63 19.73
C PRO A 177 -3.28 -14.55 20.67
N THR A 178 -3.97 -13.56 20.11
CA THR A 178 -4.68 -12.55 20.91
C THR A 178 -6.10 -12.97 21.25
N GLY A 179 -6.70 -13.86 20.42
CA GLY A 179 -8.13 -14.17 20.45
C GLY A 179 -9.02 -13.05 19.91
N ASP A 180 -8.43 -11.94 19.47
CA ASP A 180 -9.16 -10.81 18.92
C ASP A 180 -9.61 -11.09 17.49
N LYS A 181 -10.72 -10.45 17.11
CA LYS A 181 -11.15 -10.41 15.71
C LYS A 181 -10.22 -9.47 14.93
N VAL A 182 -9.55 -10.03 13.94
CA VAL A 182 -8.78 -9.30 12.92
C VAL A 182 -9.69 -9.08 11.72
N GLU A 183 -9.91 -7.82 11.35
CA GLU A 183 -10.80 -7.47 10.24
C GLU A 183 -10.24 -6.32 9.40
N PHE A 184 -10.43 -6.40 8.09
CA PHE A 184 -10.09 -5.32 7.17
C PHE A 184 -11.13 -5.21 6.06
N TYR A 185 -11.12 -4.06 5.39
CA TYR A 185 -12.05 -3.73 4.32
C TYR A 185 -11.27 -3.33 3.07
N GLY A 186 -11.90 -3.54 1.93
CA GLY A 186 -11.39 -3.10 0.65
C GLY A 186 -12.48 -2.88 -0.37
N VAL A 187 -12.06 -2.41 -1.54
CA VAL A 187 -12.91 -2.34 -2.73
C VAL A 187 -12.26 -3.16 -3.83
N ALA A 188 -13.08 -3.97 -4.50
CA ALA A 188 -12.68 -4.72 -5.67
C ALA A 188 -13.41 -4.21 -6.91
N VAL A 189 -12.69 -4.18 -8.03
CA VAL A 189 -13.22 -3.92 -9.37
C VAL A 189 -13.06 -5.21 -10.17
N LEU A 190 -14.16 -5.71 -10.70
CA LEU A 190 -14.25 -6.98 -11.39
C LEU A 190 -14.82 -6.75 -12.79
N LYS A 191 -13.98 -6.89 -13.82
CA LYS A 191 -14.45 -7.03 -15.19
C LYS A 191 -14.87 -8.47 -15.43
N VAL A 192 -16.08 -8.67 -15.93
CA VAL A 192 -16.63 -10.00 -16.19
C VAL A 192 -17.03 -10.20 -17.66
N ASP A 193 -17.02 -11.46 -18.09
CA ASP A 193 -17.58 -11.87 -19.37
C ASP A 193 -19.11 -12.06 -19.31
N GLU A 194 -19.71 -12.49 -20.42
CA GLU A 194 -21.15 -12.73 -20.55
C GLU A 194 -21.67 -13.87 -19.64
N GLN A 195 -20.78 -14.70 -19.10
CA GLN A 195 -21.10 -15.77 -18.14
C GLN A 195 -20.77 -15.38 -16.69
N LEU A 196 -20.45 -14.10 -16.44
CA LEU A 196 -20.02 -13.57 -15.15
C LEU A 196 -18.70 -14.17 -14.62
N ARG A 197 -17.86 -14.70 -15.51
CA ARG A 197 -16.51 -15.14 -15.15
C ARG A 197 -15.56 -13.95 -15.15
N ALA A 198 -14.62 -13.95 -14.21
CA ALA A 198 -13.65 -12.87 -14.05
C ALA A 198 -12.66 -12.81 -15.22
N GLU A 199 -12.58 -11.67 -15.89
CA GLU A 199 -11.52 -11.35 -16.86
C GLU A 199 -10.39 -10.54 -16.21
N ASP A 200 -10.73 -9.56 -15.38
CA ASP A 200 -9.77 -8.66 -14.75
C ASP A 200 -10.28 -8.32 -13.35
N VAL A 201 -9.41 -8.51 -12.35
CA VAL A 201 -9.70 -8.27 -10.94
C VAL A 201 -8.68 -7.28 -10.42
N GLU A 202 -9.16 -6.17 -9.88
CA GLU A 202 -8.35 -5.22 -9.14
C GLU A 202 -8.84 -5.15 -7.70
N VAL A 203 -7.94 -5.32 -6.72
CA VAL A 203 -8.28 -5.26 -5.28
C VAL A 203 -7.53 -4.10 -4.63
N TYR A 204 -8.24 -3.24 -3.90
CA TYR A 204 -7.68 -2.07 -3.23
C TYR A 204 -8.01 -2.09 -1.75
N TYR A 205 -6.97 -2.09 -0.91
CA TYR A 205 -7.04 -2.10 0.54
C TYR A 205 -5.63 -1.89 1.13
N ASP A 206 -5.56 -1.58 2.43
CA ASP A 206 -4.29 -1.57 3.15
C ASP A 206 -4.01 -2.94 3.78
N PRO A 207 -2.96 -3.67 3.35
CA PRO A 207 -2.57 -4.92 3.98
C PRO A 207 -2.01 -4.72 5.40
N GLY A 208 -1.60 -3.51 5.75
CA GLY A 208 -1.21 -3.11 7.10
C GLY A 208 -2.33 -3.27 8.12
N GLU A 209 -3.60 -3.06 7.75
CA GLU A 209 -4.75 -3.30 8.65
C GLU A 209 -4.81 -4.76 9.12
N LEU A 210 -4.62 -5.72 8.21
CA LEU A 210 -4.58 -7.15 8.53
C LEU A 210 -3.34 -7.49 9.38
N LEU A 211 -2.17 -7.07 8.91
CA LEU A 211 -0.91 -7.55 9.51
C LEU A 211 -0.57 -6.84 10.81
N GLY A 212 -0.95 -5.57 10.96
CA GLY A 212 -0.77 -4.82 12.21
C GLY A 212 -1.48 -5.51 13.37
N ASP A 213 -2.70 -6.02 13.14
CA ASP A 213 -3.45 -6.78 14.14
C ASP A 213 -2.78 -8.11 14.51
N LEU A 214 -2.25 -8.84 13.52
CA LEU A 214 -1.55 -10.10 13.74
C LEU A 214 -0.23 -9.97 14.52
N LEU A 215 0.33 -8.77 14.59
CA LEU A 215 1.57 -8.49 15.33
C LEU A 215 1.33 -7.96 16.76
N LYS A 216 0.07 -7.73 17.16
CA LYS A 216 -0.26 -7.23 18.51
C LYS A 216 0.05 -8.22 19.63
N GLY A 217 0.02 -9.52 19.32
CA GLY A 217 0.31 -10.57 20.30
C GLY A 217 1.74 -10.47 20.85
N PRO A 218 1.99 -10.82 22.12
CA PRO A 218 3.35 -10.87 22.65
C PRO A 218 4.19 -11.93 21.93
N LEU A 219 5.50 -11.70 21.79
CA LEU A 219 6.41 -12.70 21.22
C LEU A 219 6.50 -13.93 22.14
N LEU A 220 6.27 -15.11 21.57
CA LEU A 220 6.25 -16.42 22.24
C LEU A 220 7.64 -16.87 22.76
N VAL A 221 8.71 -16.37 22.15
CA VAL A 221 10.07 -16.50 22.66
C VAL A 221 10.63 -15.10 22.78
N PRO A 222 11.02 -14.62 23.98
CA PRO A 222 11.81 -13.41 24.09
C PRO A 222 13.08 -13.63 23.26
N SER A 223 13.37 -12.74 22.31
CA SER A 223 14.66 -12.72 21.62
C SER A 223 15.76 -12.90 22.68
N VAL A 224 16.60 -13.93 22.54
CA VAL A 224 17.71 -14.22 23.47
C VAL A 224 18.59 -12.97 23.70
N GLU A 225 18.61 -12.06 22.73
CA GLU A 225 19.25 -10.75 22.80
C GLU A 225 18.65 -9.80 23.86
N LYS A 226 17.33 -9.81 24.07
CA LYS A 226 16.67 -8.99 25.10
C LYS A 226 16.90 -9.54 26.50
N ASP A 227 16.94 -10.86 26.67
CA ASP A 227 17.31 -11.46 27.96
C ASP A 227 18.80 -11.32 28.25
N ALA A 228 19.67 -11.40 27.23
CA ALA A 228 21.09 -11.09 27.37
C ALA A 228 21.31 -9.61 27.74
N ALA A 229 20.60 -8.68 27.11
CA ALA A 229 20.66 -7.25 27.44
C ALA A 229 20.09 -6.94 28.83
N ARG A 230 19.00 -7.61 29.23
CA ARG A 230 18.42 -7.50 30.57
C ARG A 230 19.35 -8.09 31.64
N GLN A 231 19.92 -9.26 31.41
CA GLN A 231 20.91 -9.87 32.31
C GLN A 231 22.21 -9.06 32.36
N LEU A 232 22.61 -8.41 31.27
CA LEU A 232 23.76 -7.50 31.27
C LEU A 232 23.43 -6.22 32.06
N GLY A 233 22.23 -5.67 31.93
CA GLY A 233 21.76 -4.52 32.71
C GLY A 233 21.66 -4.81 34.21
N GLU A 234 21.14 -5.99 34.57
CA GLU A 234 21.08 -6.47 35.97
C GLU A 234 22.49 -6.67 36.54
N ARG A 235 23.41 -7.27 35.78
CA ARG A 235 24.82 -7.43 36.19
C ARG A 235 25.58 -6.10 36.30
N LEU A 236 25.27 -5.11 35.46
CA LEU A 236 25.86 -3.76 35.56
C LEU A 236 25.32 -2.99 36.78
N GLY A 237 24.04 -3.20 37.15
CA GLY A 237 23.45 -2.64 38.37
C GLY A 237 24.04 -3.20 39.66
N GLU A 238 24.39 -4.50 39.69
CA GLU A 238 25.09 -5.13 40.81
C GLU A 238 26.54 -4.65 40.96
N VAL A 239 27.23 -4.37 39.84
CA VAL A 239 28.60 -3.82 39.87
C VAL A 239 28.61 -2.36 40.35
N ALA A 240 27.60 -1.56 39.98
CA ALA A 240 27.47 -0.18 40.43
C ALA A 240 27.20 -0.08 41.95
N THR A 241 26.44 -1.00 42.52
CA THR A 241 26.15 -1.05 43.97
C THR A 241 27.34 -1.56 44.80
N LEU A 242 28.23 -2.36 44.22
CA LEU A 242 29.50 -2.76 44.84
C LEU A 242 30.59 -1.67 44.80
N SER A 243 30.52 -0.72 43.85
CA SER A 243 31.46 0.42 43.80
C SER A 243 31.13 1.58 44.74
N ALA A 244 29.92 1.62 45.33
CA ALA A 244 29.44 2.73 46.15
C ALA A 244 29.69 2.56 47.67
N SER A 245 30.36 1.48 48.11
CA SER A 245 30.61 1.19 49.53
C SER A 245 32.05 1.44 50.01
N GLY A 246 32.88 2.14 49.23
CA GLY A 246 34.26 2.40 49.61
C GLY A 246 34.79 3.76 49.15
N ALA A 247 34.39 4.84 49.81
CA ALA A 247 35.23 6.03 50.02
C ALA A 247 34.49 7.08 50.87
N ASP A 248 34.58 6.94 52.20
CA ASP A 248 34.50 8.08 53.11
C ASP A 248 35.87 8.80 53.09
N SER A 249 35.91 10.09 52.75
CA SER A 249 36.63 11.13 53.52
C SER A 249 36.68 12.51 52.84
N GLN A 250 36.07 13.46 53.54
CA GLN A 250 36.51 14.85 53.79
C GLN A 250 36.72 15.86 52.65
N ALA A 251 35.73 16.77 52.57
CA ALA A 251 35.83 18.22 52.70
C ALA A 251 37.02 18.98 52.06
N GLN A 252 36.73 19.90 51.12
CA GLN A 252 36.85 21.37 51.31
C GLN A 252 36.67 22.18 49.99
N SER A 253 35.88 23.27 50.10
CA SER A 253 35.94 24.57 49.41
C SER A 253 35.94 24.70 47.87
N CYS A 254 34.92 25.39 47.35
CA CYS A 254 34.98 26.32 46.20
C CYS A 254 35.95 27.50 46.50
N PRO A 255 36.59 28.20 45.52
CA PRO A 255 35.88 29.04 44.53
C PRO A 255 36.55 29.42 43.17
N PHE A 256 35.72 29.91 42.23
CA PHE A 256 35.91 31.01 41.25
C PHE A 256 36.72 30.88 39.91
N LEU A 257 36.09 31.43 38.84
CA LEU A 257 36.56 32.02 37.55
C LEU A 257 36.79 31.17 36.27
N ALA A 258 36.02 31.54 35.22
CA ALA A 258 36.24 31.33 33.79
C ALA A 258 37.15 32.43 33.18
N PRO A 259 37.33 32.56 31.84
CA PRO A 259 37.76 31.61 30.80
C PRO A 259 39.02 32.11 30.04
N GLY A 260 39.67 31.26 29.23
CA GLY A 260 40.83 31.63 28.40
C GLY A 260 40.76 31.09 26.96
N LYS A 261 40.74 32.01 25.98
CA LYS A 261 40.82 31.78 24.53
C LYS A 261 42.15 31.15 24.09
N ARG A 262 42.14 30.43 22.96
CA ARG A 262 43.21 30.49 21.93
C ARG A 262 42.69 30.07 20.54
N GLU A 263 42.85 30.98 19.58
CA GLU A 263 42.90 30.75 18.12
C GLU A 263 44.29 30.24 17.69
N VAL A 264 44.37 29.74 16.44
CA VAL A 264 45.40 29.96 15.36
C VAL A 264 45.24 28.78 14.37
N SER A 265 44.52 28.93 13.23
CA SER A 265 44.89 29.43 11.88
C SER A 265 45.50 28.41 10.89
N SER A 266 44.72 28.12 9.84
CA SER A 266 45.02 28.07 8.38
C SER A 266 46.33 27.50 7.82
N LEU A 267 46.18 26.66 6.78
CA LEU A 267 47.00 26.65 5.56
C LEU A 267 46.16 26.23 4.33
N GLN A 268 46.11 27.10 3.31
CA GLN A 268 45.70 26.85 1.91
C GLN A 268 46.85 26.14 1.16
N ASN A 269 46.69 25.40 0.05
CA ASN A 269 46.48 25.83 -1.35
C ASN A 269 46.83 24.59 -2.29
N PRO A 270 46.83 24.60 -3.65
CA PRO A 270 45.67 24.51 -4.56
C PRO A 270 45.87 23.69 -5.91
N ILE A 271 44.87 23.80 -6.83
CA ILE A 271 44.91 23.76 -8.34
C ILE A 271 44.71 22.44 -9.16
N SER A 272 43.63 22.49 -9.99
CA SER A 272 43.32 22.03 -11.38
C SER A 272 43.49 20.59 -11.90
N HIS A 273 42.46 20.06 -12.59
CA HIS A 273 42.34 20.12 -14.07
C HIS A 273 40.95 19.74 -14.61
N SER A 274 40.55 20.42 -15.69
CA SER A 274 39.31 20.23 -16.48
C SER A 274 39.37 19.03 -17.44
N LEU A 275 38.20 18.49 -17.81
CA LEU A 275 38.02 17.79 -19.08
C LEU A 275 36.65 18.10 -19.70
N HIS A 276 36.72 18.68 -20.91
CA HIS A 276 35.62 18.87 -21.85
C HIS A 276 35.34 17.56 -22.59
N ILE A 277 34.07 17.20 -22.76
CA ILE A 277 33.63 16.31 -23.85
C ILE A 277 32.42 16.95 -24.53
N LYS A 278 32.59 17.27 -25.82
CA LYS A 278 31.53 17.54 -26.80
C LYS A 278 31.32 16.27 -27.63
N HIS A 279 30.08 15.96 -27.96
CA HIS A 279 29.59 15.43 -29.26
C HIS A 279 28.08 15.22 -29.10
N SER A 280 27.20 15.96 -29.77
CA SER A 280 26.84 15.98 -31.19
C SER A 280 25.44 15.39 -31.35
N THR A 281 24.51 16.29 -31.65
CA THR A 281 23.15 16.07 -32.13
C THR A 281 23.15 15.34 -33.48
N VAL A 282 22.26 14.36 -33.64
CA VAL A 282 21.78 13.87 -34.93
C VAL A 282 20.25 13.88 -34.89
N THR A 283 19.68 14.73 -35.73
CA THR A 283 18.27 14.79 -36.12
C THR A 283 17.96 13.67 -37.10
N GLY A 284 16.85 12.96 -36.89
CA GLY A 284 16.28 12.00 -37.83
C GLY A 284 14.76 12.12 -37.87
N ASP A 285 14.27 12.71 -38.97
CA ASP A 285 12.87 12.85 -39.35
C ASP A 285 12.25 11.53 -39.87
N ARG A 286 10.91 11.50 -39.88
CA ARG A 286 9.96 10.64 -40.63
C ARG A 286 9.73 9.21 -40.10
N ALA A 287 8.54 8.61 -40.16
CA ALA A 287 7.26 8.99 -40.75
C ALA A 287 6.08 8.25 -40.09
N ASN A 288 4.95 8.94 -40.19
CA ASN A 288 3.56 8.59 -39.97
C ASN A 288 3.11 7.27 -40.66
N HIS A 289 2.44 6.37 -39.96
CA HIS A 289 1.50 5.39 -40.55
C HIS A 289 0.31 5.17 -39.60
N GLY A 290 -0.87 5.59 -40.06
CA GLY A 290 -2.13 5.49 -39.34
C GLY A 290 -2.78 4.13 -39.53
N THR A 291 -3.42 3.65 -38.45
CA THR A 291 -4.27 2.46 -38.48
C THR A 291 -5.62 2.83 -37.87
N ARG A 292 -6.66 2.71 -38.69
CA ARG A 292 -8.08 2.91 -38.34
C ARG A 292 -8.54 1.86 -37.32
N HIS A 293 -9.05 2.30 -36.17
CA HIS A 293 -9.87 1.45 -35.31
C HIS A 293 -11.36 1.81 -35.44
N ARG A 294 -12.17 0.77 -35.66
CA ARG A 294 -13.64 0.80 -35.72
C ARG A 294 -14.19 0.87 -34.30
N HIS A 295 -15.18 1.74 -34.08
CA HIS A 295 -15.99 1.79 -32.86
C HIS A 295 -16.87 0.53 -32.70
N PRO A 296 -16.99 -0.03 -31.48
CA PRO A 296 -18.15 -0.77 -31.06
C PRO A 296 -19.20 0.13 -30.38
N LEU A 297 -20.45 -0.28 -30.53
CA LEU A 297 -21.69 0.41 -30.16
C LEU A 297 -21.88 0.49 -28.64
N THR A 298 -22.16 1.70 -28.14
CA THR A 298 -22.58 1.97 -26.75
C THR A 298 -24.10 1.98 -26.62
N PHE A 299 -24.64 1.19 -25.69
CA PHE A 299 -26.04 1.27 -25.24
C PHE A 299 -26.22 2.37 -24.17
N PRO A 300 -27.42 2.99 -24.04
CA PRO A 300 -27.56 4.30 -23.42
C PRO A 300 -27.60 4.25 -21.89
N VAL A 301 -26.71 5.01 -21.25
CA VAL A 301 -26.88 5.46 -19.86
C VAL A 301 -28.03 6.46 -19.81
N SER A 302 -28.87 6.34 -18.79
CA SER A 302 -30.09 7.11 -18.55
C SER A 302 -29.91 8.61 -18.76
N ARG A 303 -30.77 9.18 -19.62
CA ARG A 303 -30.76 10.55 -20.17
C ARG A 303 -31.19 11.65 -19.17
N ARG A 304 -30.93 11.48 -17.87
CA ARG A 304 -31.34 12.44 -16.82
C ARG A 304 -30.22 13.29 -16.23
N ALA A 305 -28.97 13.10 -16.65
CA ALA A 305 -27.84 13.94 -16.23
C ALA A 305 -27.48 15.08 -17.22
N SER A 306 -28.18 15.21 -18.35
CA SER A 306 -27.74 16.07 -19.47
C SER A 306 -28.21 17.54 -19.41
N GLN A 307 -28.75 18.02 -18.29
CA GLN A 307 -29.14 19.43 -18.15
C GLN A 307 -28.91 19.94 -16.71
N MET A 308 -27.65 20.13 -16.35
CA MET A 308 -27.27 21.16 -15.39
C MET A 308 -26.08 21.90 -16.01
N GLU A 309 -26.26 23.19 -16.27
CA GLU A 309 -25.16 24.09 -16.63
C GLU A 309 -24.19 24.15 -15.46
N VAL A 310 -23.10 23.38 -15.56
CA VAL A 310 -21.88 23.67 -14.82
C VAL A 310 -21.31 24.93 -15.45
N ALA A 311 -21.07 25.96 -14.64
CA ALA A 311 -20.51 27.23 -15.10
C ALA A 311 -19.28 26.96 -15.97
N ALA A 312 -19.34 27.41 -17.22
CA ALA A 312 -18.23 27.35 -18.15
C ALA A 312 -17.00 27.98 -17.49
N ALA A 313 -15.85 27.32 -17.60
CA ALA A 313 -14.58 27.84 -17.13
C ALA A 313 -14.35 29.23 -17.76
N ASP A 314 -14.50 30.28 -16.95
CA ASP A 314 -14.17 31.63 -17.36
C ASP A 314 -12.66 31.70 -17.58
N SER A 315 -12.24 32.14 -18.76
CA SER A 315 -10.84 32.32 -19.15
C SER A 315 -10.13 33.46 -18.38
N SER A 316 -10.69 33.87 -17.25
CA SER A 316 -10.22 34.95 -16.39
C SER A 316 -9.14 34.46 -15.41
N GLY A 317 -7.96 34.07 -15.90
CA GLY A 317 -6.73 33.97 -15.10
C GLY A 317 -6.74 33.12 -13.81
N GLY A 318 -7.72 32.23 -13.63
CA GLY A 318 -7.82 31.32 -12.48
C GLY A 318 -7.20 29.95 -12.74
N ASP A 319 -7.06 29.14 -11.68
CA ASP A 319 -6.61 27.74 -11.80
C ASP A 319 -7.65 26.89 -12.57
N ARG A 320 -7.17 26.08 -13.52
CA ARG A 320 -8.02 25.26 -14.41
C ARG A 320 -8.74 24.12 -13.70
N TYR A 321 -8.16 23.58 -12.64
CA TYR A 321 -8.59 22.33 -12.01
C TYR A 321 -9.30 22.52 -10.67
N ARG A 322 -9.08 23.67 -10.03
CA ARG A 322 -9.55 23.97 -8.69
C ARG A 322 -10.54 25.11 -8.75
N SER A 323 -11.80 24.74 -8.66
CA SER A 323 -12.87 25.70 -8.35
C SER A 323 -12.64 26.29 -6.95
N HIS A 324 -13.26 27.43 -6.66
CA HIS A 324 -13.22 28.02 -5.31
C HIS A 324 -11.83 28.40 -4.78
N LEU A 325 -10.85 28.60 -5.68
CA LEU A 325 -9.52 29.11 -5.34
C LEU A 325 -9.45 30.65 -5.42
N THR A 326 -10.13 31.23 -6.41
CA THR A 326 -10.16 32.68 -6.67
C THR A 326 -11.59 33.15 -7.01
N GLY A 327 -11.80 34.46 -7.09
CA GLY A 327 -13.08 35.07 -7.46
C GLY A 327 -13.83 35.70 -6.29
N ASP A 328 -14.96 36.34 -6.59
CA ASP A 328 -15.75 37.11 -5.61
C ASP A 328 -16.20 36.28 -4.39
N GLY A 329 -16.49 35.00 -4.63
CA GLY A 329 -16.90 34.07 -3.59
C GLY A 329 -15.80 33.72 -2.58
N GLU A 330 -14.53 34.05 -2.86
CA GLU A 330 -13.38 33.73 -1.99
C GLU A 330 -12.78 34.98 -1.30
N LYS A 331 -13.38 36.16 -1.48
CA LYS A 331 -12.88 37.43 -0.91
C LYS A 331 -12.76 37.42 0.62
N ASN A 332 -13.59 36.63 1.29
CA ASN A 332 -13.64 36.54 2.75
C ASN A 332 -13.04 35.23 3.29
N THR A 333 -12.45 34.40 2.41
CA THR A 333 -11.88 33.12 2.77
C THR A 333 -10.67 33.31 3.69
N VAL A 334 -10.62 32.56 4.78
CA VAL A 334 -9.50 32.59 5.72
C VAL A 334 -8.48 31.54 5.30
N TRP A 335 -7.41 31.99 4.66
CA TRP A 335 -6.30 31.13 4.22
C TRP A 335 -5.31 30.88 5.35
N ARG A 336 -4.85 29.63 5.52
CA ARG A 336 -3.85 29.25 6.54
C ARG A 336 -2.55 30.04 6.43
N ARG A 337 -2.16 30.45 5.21
CA ARG A 337 -0.96 31.27 4.93
C ARG A 337 -1.29 32.72 4.53
N GLY A 338 -2.51 33.18 4.82
CA GLY A 338 -2.94 34.56 4.57
C GLY A 338 -3.26 34.91 3.11
N ALA A 339 -3.01 34.01 2.16
CA ALA A 339 -3.30 34.18 0.74
C ALA A 339 -3.63 32.83 0.06
N PRO A 340 -4.35 32.84 -1.07
CA PRO A 340 -4.57 31.63 -1.87
C PRO A 340 -3.24 31.05 -2.38
N PRO A 341 -3.10 29.71 -2.44
CA PRO A 341 -1.91 29.05 -2.99
C PRO A 341 -1.82 29.16 -4.52
N THR A 342 -0.62 28.90 -5.05
CA THR A 342 -0.37 28.70 -6.48
C THR A 342 -0.14 27.22 -6.79
N TYR A 343 -0.66 26.74 -7.92
CA TYR A 343 -0.57 25.33 -8.32
C TYR A 343 0.19 25.09 -9.63
N ASP A 344 0.90 26.10 -10.15
CA ASP A 344 1.60 26.02 -11.44
C ASP A 344 2.54 24.81 -11.56
N ALA A 345 3.34 24.53 -10.52
CA ALA A 345 4.29 23.42 -10.52
C ALA A 345 3.58 22.06 -10.69
N VAL A 346 2.56 21.78 -9.87
CA VAL A 346 1.84 20.50 -9.93
C VAL A 346 0.93 20.41 -11.15
N ASN A 347 0.41 21.53 -11.65
CA ASN A 347 -0.37 21.56 -12.88
C ASN A 347 0.51 21.24 -14.09
N ASN A 348 1.73 21.77 -14.15
CA ASN A 348 2.70 21.42 -15.19
C ASN A 348 3.10 19.94 -15.12
N LEU A 349 3.34 19.42 -13.91
CA LEU A 349 3.59 17.99 -13.71
C LEU A 349 2.40 17.12 -14.17
N PHE A 350 1.20 17.49 -13.77
CA PHE A 350 -0.03 16.79 -14.14
C PHE A 350 -0.24 16.78 -15.66
N GLU A 351 -0.14 17.92 -16.34
CA GLU A 351 -0.31 18.01 -17.80
C GLU A 351 0.76 17.21 -18.55
N ALA A 352 1.99 17.18 -18.04
CA ALA A 352 3.08 16.45 -18.67
C ALA A 352 2.92 14.92 -18.55
N GLU A 353 2.30 14.42 -17.47
CA GLU A 353 2.35 13.00 -17.10
C GLU A 353 0.98 12.33 -16.89
N ARG A 354 -0.12 13.07 -17.09
CA ARG A 354 -1.46 12.48 -17.09
C ARG A 354 -1.59 11.44 -18.19
N THR A 355 -2.43 10.45 -17.92
CA THR A 355 -2.76 9.37 -18.86
C THR A 355 -4.16 9.53 -19.45
N GLN A 356 -5.01 10.35 -18.82
CA GLN A 356 -6.39 10.55 -19.19
C GLN A 356 -6.65 12.00 -19.63
N GLU A 357 -7.43 12.13 -20.70
CA GLU A 357 -8.04 13.39 -21.11
C GLU A 357 -9.56 13.22 -21.10
N TRP A 358 -10.22 13.85 -20.13
CA TRP A 358 -11.66 13.73 -19.99
C TRP A 358 -12.39 14.76 -20.85
N PRO A 359 -13.49 14.37 -21.53
CA PRO A 359 -14.31 15.32 -22.26
C PRO A 359 -14.85 16.42 -21.34
N ALA A 360 -14.90 17.65 -21.83
CA ALA A 360 -15.47 18.77 -21.08
C ALA A 360 -16.91 18.47 -20.66
N GLY A 361 -17.22 18.67 -19.37
CA GLY A 361 -18.52 18.39 -18.77
C GLY A 361 -18.79 16.90 -18.49
N SER A 362 -17.80 16.01 -18.67
CA SER A 362 -17.96 14.61 -18.27
C SER A 362 -17.98 14.46 -16.75
N LEU A 363 -18.51 13.33 -16.27
CA LEU A 363 -18.50 13.03 -14.85
C LEU A 363 -17.07 12.85 -14.33
N GLU A 364 -16.19 12.27 -15.13
CA GLU A 364 -14.77 12.09 -14.80
C GLU A 364 -14.05 13.43 -14.62
N GLU A 365 -14.26 14.40 -15.52
CA GLU A 365 -13.72 15.76 -15.36
C GLU A 365 -14.28 16.42 -14.09
N THR A 366 -15.59 16.28 -13.87
CA THR A 366 -16.27 16.84 -12.69
C THR A 366 -15.70 16.28 -11.39
N VAL A 367 -15.57 14.96 -11.28
CA VAL A 367 -14.97 14.28 -10.12
C VAL A 367 -13.51 14.69 -9.96
N GLN A 368 -12.76 14.78 -11.06
CA GLN A 368 -11.35 15.17 -11.00
C GLN A 368 -11.15 16.55 -10.40
N ASN A 369 -11.95 17.52 -10.86
CA ASN A 369 -11.86 18.89 -10.39
C ASN A 369 -12.43 19.04 -8.97
N ALA A 370 -13.47 18.27 -8.62
CA ALA A 370 -14.04 18.27 -7.28
C ALA A 370 -13.02 17.78 -6.23
N ILE A 371 -12.31 16.68 -6.49
CA ILE A 371 -11.29 16.16 -5.57
C ILE A 371 -10.08 17.08 -5.46
N LYS A 372 -9.59 17.63 -6.59
CA LYS A 372 -8.50 18.63 -6.57
C LYS A 372 -8.90 19.89 -5.82
N THR A 373 -10.16 20.31 -5.94
CA THR A 373 -10.71 21.43 -5.16
C THR A 373 -10.75 21.08 -3.68
N TRP A 374 -11.29 19.92 -3.30
CA TRP A 374 -11.37 19.49 -1.91
C TRP A 374 -10.00 19.40 -1.23
N GLU A 375 -8.99 18.83 -1.90
CA GLU A 375 -7.62 18.77 -1.40
C GLU A 375 -7.08 20.17 -1.12
N MET A 376 -7.28 21.10 -2.05
CA MET A 376 -6.90 22.51 -1.87
C MET A 376 -7.60 23.14 -0.67
N GLU A 377 -8.92 22.96 -0.55
CA GLU A 377 -9.68 23.49 0.58
C GLU A 377 -9.14 22.93 1.91
N LEU A 378 -8.93 21.62 1.99
CA LEU A 378 -8.42 20.94 3.19
C LEU A 378 -7.02 21.42 3.60
N SER A 379 -6.11 21.57 2.64
CA SER A 379 -4.71 21.93 2.90
C SER A 379 -4.48 23.43 3.05
N HIS A 380 -5.39 24.30 2.60
CA HIS A 380 -5.14 25.75 2.57
C HIS A 380 -6.19 26.62 3.23
N LYS A 381 -7.46 26.22 3.31
CA LYS A 381 -8.48 26.97 4.05
C LYS A 381 -8.40 26.62 5.54
N ALA A 382 -8.56 27.63 6.40
CA ALA A 382 -8.41 27.49 7.84
C ALA A 382 -9.71 27.10 8.56
N LYS A 383 -10.84 27.16 7.85
CA LYS A 383 -12.19 27.05 8.39
C LYS A 383 -13.05 26.18 7.49
N LEU A 384 -13.79 25.25 8.09
CA LEU A 384 -14.67 24.34 7.34
C LEU A 384 -15.82 25.09 6.67
N GLU A 385 -16.26 26.23 7.22
CA GLU A 385 -17.31 27.06 6.64
C GLU A 385 -16.93 27.67 5.29
N ASP A 386 -15.63 27.79 5.01
CA ASP A 386 -15.14 28.28 3.73
C ASP A 386 -15.11 27.16 2.66
N PHE A 387 -15.40 25.91 3.01
CA PHE A 387 -15.37 24.78 2.09
C PHE A 387 -16.66 24.72 1.29
N LYS A 388 -16.53 24.57 -0.03
CA LYS A 388 -17.65 24.51 -0.98
C LYS A 388 -17.75 23.14 -1.65
N SER A 389 -16.70 22.34 -1.61
CA SER A 389 -16.67 20.98 -2.17
C SER A 389 -17.38 19.93 -1.30
N VAL A 390 -17.70 20.25 -0.04
CA VAL A 390 -18.29 19.30 0.92
C VAL A 390 -19.66 19.75 1.41
N SER A 391 -20.50 18.79 1.78
CA SER A 391 -21.82 19.04 2.35
C SER A 391 -21.68 19.57 3.79
N PRO A 392 -22.15 20.80 4.08
CA PRO A 392 -22.06 21.37 5.42
C PRO A 392 -22.72 20.47 6.47
N GLY A 393 -21.99 20.17 7.55
CA GLY A 393 -22.46 19.35 8.67
C GLY A 393 -22.67 17.86 8.37
N ARG A 394 -22.44 17.40 7.13
CA ARG A 394 -22.65 16.00 6.74
C ARG A 394 -21.38 15.28 6.31
N PHE A 395 -20.34 16.02 5.92
CA PHE A 395 -19.07 15.47 5.45
C PHE A 395 -18.43 14.46 6.41
N ARG A 396 -18.05 13.31 5.87
CA ARG A 396 -17.24 12.27 6.52
C ARG A 396 -16.11 11.80 5.59
N LEU A 397 -14.96 11.48 6.19
CA LEU A 397 -13.82 10.85 5.51
C LEU A 397 -13.42 9.57 6.26
N SER A 398 -13.35 8.45 5.56
CA SER A 398 -12.77 7.19 6.05
C SER A 398 -11.72 6.68 5.08
N VAL A 399 -10.75 5.93 5.60
CA VAL A 399 -9.64 5.38 4.83
C VAL A 399 -9.47 3.93 5.22
N ASN A 400 -9.40 3.04 4.22
CA ASN A 400 -9.20 1.59 4.38
C ASN A 400 -10.16 0.90 5.36
N GLY A 401 -11.38 1.43 5.50
CA GLY A 401 -12.39 0.91 6.43
C GLY A 401 -12.22 1.36 7.89
N GLY A 402 -11.26 2.25 8.17
CA GLY A 402 -11.09 2.88 9.47
C GLY A 402 -12.26 3.80 9.86
N ARG A 403 -12.22 4.29 11.11
CA ARG A 403 -13.29 5.14 11.66
C ARG A 403 -13.50 6.40 10.80
N PRO A 404 -14.74 6.70 10.37
CA PRO A 404 -15.03 7.94 9.68
C PRO A 404 -14.78 9.17 10.57
N LEU A 405 -13.98 10.12 10.06
CA LEU A 405 -13.73 11.43 10.63
C LEU A 405 -14.78 12.42 10.13
N THR A 406 -15.25 13.31 11.00
CA THR A 406 -16.03 14.50 10.62
C THR A 406 -15.17 15.52 9.86
N GLY A 407 -15.80 16.52 9.24
CA GLY A 407 -15.08 17.63 8.61
C GLY A 407 -14.16 18.39 9.57
N ASP A 408 -14.63 18.64 10.80
CA ASP A 408 -13.82 19.32 11.83
C ASP A 408 -12.63 18.46 12.27
N GLU A 409 -12.83 17.16 12.52
CA GLU A 409 -11.74 16.23 12.83
C GLU A 409 -10.73 16.17 11.68
N THR A 410 -11.20 16.05 10.43
CA THR A 410 -10.35 15.99 9.24
C THR A 410 -9.52 17.27 9.07
N LEU A 411 -10.13 18.44 9.26
CA LEU A 411 -9.48 19.75 9.19
C LEU A 411 -8.41 19.91 10.27
N ALA A 412 -8.67 19.39 11.47
CA ALA A 412 -7.77 19.47 12.63
C ALA A 412 -6.54 18.56 12.48
N VAL A 413 -6.72 17.32 12.03
CA VAL A 413 -5.59 16.38 11.86
C VAL A 413 -4.79 16.65 10.60
N GLY A 414 -5.44 17.12 9.52
CA GLY A 414 -4.83 17.35 8.21
C GLY A 414 -4.91 16.16 7.26
N SER A 415 -4.77 16.42 5.97
CA SER A 415 -4.90 15.41 4.90
C SER A 415 -3.94 14.23 5.05
N TYR A 416 -2.63 14.48 5.20
CA TYR A 416 -1.64 13.39 5.33
C TYR A 416 -1.90 12.51 6.56
N ASN A 417 -2.13 13.10 7.72
CA ASN A 417 -2.42 12.35 8.95
C ASN A 417 -3.74 11.59 8.88
N ALA A 418 -4.76 12.13 8.21
CA ALA A 418 -6.02 11.42 7.98
C ALA A 418 -5.88 10.25 7.00
N LEU A 419 -4.98 10.35 6.03
CA LEU A 419 -4.80 9.34 4.97
C LEU A 419 -3.77 8.26 5.29
N LEU A 420 -2.81 8.51 6.19
CA LEU A 420 -1.68 7.62 6.49
C LEU A 420 -1.75 7.02 7.90
N THR A 421 -2.89 6.40 8.22
CA THR A 421 -3.18 5.84 9.56
C THR A 421 -2.85 4.36 9.71
N SER A 422 -2.27 3.74 8.68
CA SER A 422 -2.00 2.30 8.68
C SER A 422 -1.14 1.89 9.89
N PRO A 423 -1.55 0.85 10.64
CA PRO A 423 -0.91 0.50 11.91
C PRO A 423 0.51 -0.02 11.76
N ILE A 424 0.92 -0.41 10.55
CA ILE A 424 2.26 -0.94 10.30
C ILE A 424 3.31 0.14 10.01
N LEU A 425 2.88 1.34 9.61
CA LEU A 425 3.80 2.41 9.19
C LEU A 425 4.74 2.89 10.30
N PRO A 426 4.29 3.06 11.57
CA PRO A 426 5.20 3.48 12.64
C PRO A 426 6.27 2.41 12.90
N GLY A 427 5.88 1.13 12.92
CA GLY A 427 6.80 0.00 13.12
C GLY A 427 7.83 -0.14 11.99
N ALA A 428 7.47 0.26 10.78
CA ALA A 428 8.38 0.34 9.64
C ALA A 428 9.27 1.60 9.63
N GLY A 429 9.12 2.51 10.61
CA GLY A 429 9.78 3.83 10.60
C GLY A 429 9.27 4.78 9.50
N ALA A 430 8.23 4.39 8.76
CA ALA A 430 7.81 5.04 7.53
C ALA A 430 7.07 6.35 7.78
N TYR A 431 6.08 6.31 8.68
CA TYR A 431 5.25 7.46 9.05
C TYR A 431 4.51 7.17 10.35
N ASP A 432 4.36 8.18 11.21
CA ASP A 432 3.55 8.09 12.43
C ASP A 432 2.60 9.27 12.50
N ALA A 433 1.35 9.05 12.09
CA ALA A 433 0.31 10.08 12.07
C ALA A 433 0.00 10.66 13.45
N ALA A 434 0.29 9.94 14.54
CA ALA A 434 0.08 10.43 15.90
C ALA A 434 1.22 11.36 16.37
N ALA A 435 2.41 11.25 15.76
CA ALA A 435 3.57 12.07 16.08
C ALA A 435 3.66 13.36 15.23
N GLU A 436 3.01 13.39 14.07
CA GLU A 436 3.07 14.51 13.13
C GLU A 436 1.94 15.53 13.35
N THR A 437 2.27 16.83 13.31
CA THR A 437 1.26 17.88 13.21
C THR A 437 0.80 18.10 11.77
N PHE A 438 -0.23 18.91 11.58
CA PHE A 438 -0.61 19.38 10.24
C PHE A 438 0.60 20.01 9.53
N GLU A 439 1.34 20.88 10.20
CA GLU A 439 2.48 21.60 9.62
C GLU A 439 3.64 20.67 9.31
N SER A 440 4.05 19.81 10.25
CA SER A 440 5.22 18.94 10.07
C SER A 440 5.02 17.91 8.96
N SER A 441 3.83 17.29 8.90
CA SER A 441 3.46 16.38 7.81
C SER A 441 3.51 17.06 6.45
N HIS A 442 2.92 18.25 6.35
CA HIS A 442 2.90 19.00 5.10
C HIS A 442 4.28 19.48 4.66
N ASP A 443 5.14 19.89 5.59
CA ASP A 443 6.51 20.30 5.27
C ASP A 443 7.34 19.08 4.83
N LEU A 444 7.13 17.91 5.44
CA LEU A 444 7.77 16.65 5.06
C LEU A 444 7.45 16.27 3.61
N PHE A 445 6.18 16.24 3.22
CA PHE A 445 5.79 15.87 1.86
C PHE A 445 6.10 16.95 0.81
N ARG A 446 6.00 18.24 1.16
CA ARG A 446 6.44 19.32 0.24
C ARG A 446 7.94 19.32 0.01
N ALA A 447 8.73 18.96 1.03
CA ALA A 447 10.16 18.77 0.89
C ALA A 447 10.47 17.59 -0.04
N ALA A 448 9.79 16.45 0.13
CA ALA A 448 10.00 15.27 -0.71
C ALA A 448 9.58 15.50 -2.18
N PHE A 449 8.47 16.22 -2.41
CA PHE A 449 7.87 16.45 -3.73
C PHE A 449 7.85 17.94 -4.12
N PRO A 450 9.01 18.57 -4.42
CA PRO A 450 9.08 20.00 -4.72
C PRO A 450 8.38 20.40 -6.02
N ARG A 451 8.14 19.45 -6.94
CA ARG A 451 7.33 19.66 -8.16
C ARG A 451 5.81 19.58 -7.89
N GLY A 452 5.43 19.28 -6.65
CA GLY A 452 4.07 18.97 -6.24
C GLY A 452 3.75 17.49 -6.36
N PHE A 453 2.56 17.15 -5.86
CA PHE A 453 2.06 15.79 -5.78
C PHE A 453 0.77 15.71 -6.60
N ALA A 454 0.88 15.19 -7.81
CA ALA A 454 -0.19 15.21 -8.81
C ALA A 454 -1.19 14.09 -8.56
N TRP A 455 -2.45 14.35 -8.89
CA TRP A 455 -3.56 13.42 -8.68
C TRP A 455 -4.47 13.39 -9.91
N GLU A 456 -4.91 12.20 -10.32
CA GLU A 456 -5.64 11.93 -11.56
C GLU A 456 -6.79 10.94 -11.34
N VAL A 457 -7.97 11.24 -11.91
CA VAL A 457 -9.04 10.24 -12.07
C VAL A 457 -8.69 9.34 -13.25
N ILE A 458 -8.60 8.04 -13.00
CA ILE A 458 -8.30 7.04 -14.02
C ILE A 458 -9.58 6.51 -14.67
N ARG A 459 -10.65 6.32 -13.88
CA ARG A 459 -11.94 5.86 -14.39
C ARG A 459 -13.04 6.05 -13.35
N VAL A 460 -14.23 6.43 -13.79
CA VAL A 460 -15.46 6.39 -12.98
C VAL A 460 -16.26 5.13 -13.32
N TYR A 461 -16.73 4.42 -12.29
CA TYR A 461 -17.48 3.15 -12.39
C TYR A 461 -18.98 3.31 -12.11
N SER A 462 -19.36 4.28 -11.27
CA SER A 462 -20.77 4.59 -10.96
C SER A 462 -21.01 6.09 -10.86
N GLY A 463 -22.24 6.52 -11.16
CA GLY A 463 -22.66 7.93 -11.08
C GLY A 463 -23.31 8.31 -9.74
N PRO A 464 -23.71 9.58 -9.55
CA PRO A 464 -24.45 10.03 -8.38
C PRO A 464 -25.72 9.19 -8.12
N PRO A 465 -26.14 9.01 -6.86
CA PRO A 465 -25.63 9.69 -5.66
C PRO A 465 -24.41 9.02 -5.00
N VAL A 466 -23.93 7.87 -5.52
CA VAL A 466 -22.75 7.17 -5.00
C VAL A 466 -21.78 6.89 -6.14
N ILE A 467 -20.79 7.76 -6.26
CA ILE A 467 -19.77 7.72 -7.29
C ILE A 467 -18.63 6.82 -6.82
N THR A 468 -18.24 5.84 -7.62
CA THR A 468 -17.05 5.02 -7.38
C THR A 468 -16.08 5.23 -8.51
N PHE A 469 -14.80 5.43 -8.18
CA PHE A 469 -13.80 5.75 -9.19
C PHE A 469 -12.40 5.31 -8.76
N LYS A 470 -11.59 4.94 -9.75
CA LYS A 470 -10.16 4.67 -9.58
C LYS A 470 -9.38 5.95 -9.76
N PHE A 471 -8.38 6.16 -8.93
CA PHE A 471 -7.46 7.28 -9.02
C PHE A 471 -6.00 6.83 -9.04
N ARG A 472 -5.14 7.75 -9.47
CA ARG A 472 -3.69 7.66 -9.43
C ARG A 472 -3.14 8.91 -8.75
N HIS A 473 -2.12 8.76 -7.94
CA HIS A 473 -1.43 9.86 -7.27
C HIS A 473 0.08 9.66 -7.39
N TRP A 474 0.83 10.68 -7.79
CA TRP A 474 2.27 10.55 -8.01
C TRP A 474 3.06 11.85 -7.81
N GLY A 475 4.35 11.71 -7.55
CA GLY A 475 5.32 12.80 -7.48
C GLY A 475 6.75 12.28 -7.63
N HIS A 476 7.68 13.15 -8.01
CA HIS A 476 9.10 12.81 -8.07
C HIS A 476 9.79 13.14 -6.75
N MET A 477 10.48 12.16 -6.16
CA MET A 477 11.22 12.31 -4.90
C MET A 477 12.53 13.07 -5.13
N ASP A 478 12.40 14.35 -5.47
CA ASP A 478 13.52 15.26 -5.75
C ASP A 478 14.08 15.93 -4.48
N GLY A 479 13.38 15.80 -3.34
CA GLY A 479 13.89 16.24 -2.05
C GLY A 479 13.91 15.11 -1.00
N PRO A 480 14.46 15.41 0.18
CA PRO A 480 14.67 14.42 1.22
C PRO A 480 13.36 14.03 1.91
N TYR A 481 13.32 12.82 2.47
CA TYR A 481 12.20 12.35 3.29
C TYR A 481 12.73 11.59 4.52
N LYS A 482 12.44 12.07 5.73
CA LYS A 482 12.81 11.44 7.01
C LYS A 482 14.28 10.95 7.08
N GLY A 483 15.20 11.76 6.57
CA GLY A 483 16.63 11.44 6.55
C GLY A 483 17.09 10.63 5.33
N HIS A 484 16.19 10.14 4.48
CA HIS A 484 16.54 9.54 3.20
C HIS A 484 16.82 10.62 2.15
N ALA A 485 17.89 10.42 1.37
CA ALA A 485 18.29 11.27 0.27
C ALA A 485 17.27 11.21 -0.88
N PRO A 486 17.13 12.27 -1.68
CA PRO A 486 16.29 12.24 -2.88
C PRO A 486 16.80 11.19 -3.86
N THR A 487 15.87 10.43 -4.45
CA THR A 487 16.18 9.44 -5.49
C THR A 487 15.96 10.01 -6.89
N GLY A 488 15.10 11.02 -7.04
CA GLY A 488 14.58 11.52 -8.32
C GLY A 488 13.53 10.60 -8.95
N ASP A 489 13.28 9.44 -8.36
CA ASP A 489 12.32 8.46 -8.86
C ASP A 489 10.88 8.98 -8.72
N LYS A 490 10.03 8.54 -9.64
CA LYS A 490 8.58 8.73 -9.51
C LYS A 490 8.04 7.77 -8.45
N VAL A 491 7.49 8.33 -7.38
CA VAL A 491 6.68 7.61 -6.39
C VAL A 491 5.23 7.73 -6.84
N GLU A 492 4.56 6.59 -7.02
CA GLU A 492 3.23 6.49 -7.61
C GLU A 492 2.42 5.41 -6.91
N PHE A 493 1.15 5.69 -6.66
CA PHE A 493 0.22 4.70 -6.13
C PHE A 493 -1.18 4.92 -6.72
N TYR A 494 -2.01 3.88 -6.61
CA TYR A 494 -3.38 3.87 -7.08
C TYR A 494 -4.32 3.51 -5.94
N GLY A 495 -5.57 3.94 -6.07
CA GLY A 495 -6.62 3.59 -5.14
C GLY A 495 -7.99 3.64 -5.78
N VAL A 496 -8.99 3.23 -5.01
CA VAL A 496 -10.40 3.42 -5.34
C VAL A 496 -11.05 4.26 -4.25
N ALA A 497 -11.84 5.23 -4.66
CA ALA A 497 -12.65 6.04 -3.77
C ALA A 497 -14.14 5.80 -4.01
N VAL A 498 -14.91 5.80 -2.93
CA VAL A 498 -16.37 5.80 -2.92
C VAL A 498 -16.81 7.14 -2.37
N LEU A 499 -17.58 7.88 -3.16
CA LEU A 499 -18.01 9.23 -2.88
C LEU A 499 -19.54 9.30 -2.91
N LYS A 500 -20.16 9.43 -1.74
CA LYS A 500 -21.55 9.83 -1.65
C LYS A 500 -21.64 11.34 -1.79
N VAL A 501 -22.52 11.81 -2.68
CA VAL A 501 -22.71 13.23 -2.96
C VAL A 501 -24.15 13.69 -2.72
N ASP A 502 -24.30 14.98 -2.45
CA ASP A 502 -25.60 15.63 -2.40
C ASP A 502 -26.11 16.05 -3.80
N GLU A 503 -27.27 16.69 -3.84
CA GLU A 503 -27.89 17.18 -5.08
C GLU A 503 -27.07 18.26 -5.81
N GLN A 504 -26.07 18.85 -5.16
CA GLN A 504 -25.13 19.82 -5.72
C GLN A 504 -23.76 19.21 -6.01
N LEU A 505 -23.64 17.87 -5.97
CA LEU A 505 -22.40 17.11 -6.13
C LEU A 505 -21.32 17.41 -5.06
N ARG A 506 -21.72 17.92 -3.89
CA ARG A 506 -20.80 18.10 -2.76
C ARG A 506 -20.65 16.81 -1.98
N ALA A 507 -19.44 16.52 -1.52
CA ALA A 507 -19.13 15.31 -0.78
C ALA A 507 -19.89 15.23 0.56
N GLU A 508 -20.66 14.16 0.77
CA GLU A 508 -21.25 13.80 2.06
C GLU A 508 -20.41 12.76 2.80
N ASP A 509 -19.94 11.74 2.09
CA ASP A 509 -19.18 10.62 2.66
C ASP A 509 -18.14 10.18 1.64
N VAL A 510 -16.88 10.12 2.07
CA VAL A 510 -15.72 9.76 1.25
C VAL A 510 -15.03 8.58 1.90
N GLU A 511 -14.95 7.47 1.19
CA GLU A 511 -14.17 6.30 1.59
C GLU A 511 -13.02 6.12 0.59
N VAL A 512 -11.78 6.04 1.06
CA VAL A 512 -10.59 5.87 0.23
C VAL A 512 -9.91 4.53 0.54
N TYR A 513 -9.65 3.72 -0.49
CA TYR A 513 -9.02 2.41 -0.38
C TYR A 513 -7.76 2.33 -1.22
N TYR A 514 -6.62 2.09 -0.58
CA TYR A 514 -5.30 2.00 -1.20
C TYR A 514 -4.27 1.47 -0.20
N ASP A 515 -3.11 1.01 -0.70
CA ASP A 515 -1.97 0.67 0.14
C ASP A 515 -1.06 1.90 0.35
N PRO A 516 -0.93 2.42 1.58
CA PRO A 516 0.02 3.50 1.87
C PRO A 516 1.48 3.05 1.77
N GLY A 517 1.76 1.74 1.80
CA GLY A 517 3.05 1.15 1.53
C GLY A 517 3.58 1.50 0.14
N GLU A 518 2.74 1.56 -0.89
CA GLU A 518 3.16 1.96 -2.25
C GLU A 518 3.73 3.39 -2.29
N LEU A 519 3.17 4.31 -1.51
CA LEU A 519 3.69 5.66 -1.36
C LEU A 519 4.98 5.66 -0.52
N LEU A 520 4.91 5.13 0.70
CA LEU A 520 5.98 5.30 1.68
C LEU A 520 7.20 4.41 1.37
N GLY A 521 6.99 3.22 0.83
CA GLY A 521 8.07 2.36 0.35
C GLY A 521 8.90 3.02 -0.75
N GLY A 522 8.29 3.84 -1.61
CA GLY A 522 9.01 4.66 -2.59
C GLY A 522 9.89 5.73 -1.95
N LEU A 523 9.41 6.36 -0.88
CA LEU A 523 10.10 7.45 -0.17
C LEU A 523 11.26 6.99 0.73
N LEU A 524 11.30 5.70 1.09
CA LEU A 524 12.37 5.13 1.92
C LEU A 524 13.50 4.48 1.11
N LYS A 525 13.42 4.48 -0.23
CA LYS A 525 14.45 3.87 -1.10
C LYS A 525 15.78 4.62 -1.11
N GLY A 526 15.76 5.93 -0.83
CA GLY A 526 16.96 6.74 -0.81
C GLY A 526 17.93 6.32 0.29
N PRO A 527 19.26 6.44 0.10
CA PRO A 527 20.22 6.19 1.18
C PRO A 527 20.00 7.18 2.34
N LEU A 528 20.28 6.76 3.57
CA LEU A 528 20.25 7.64 4.72
C LEU A 528 21.35 8.71 4.63
N LEU A 529 20.98 9.98 4.83
CA LEU A 529 21.84 11.15 4.75
C LEU A 529 22.83 11.24 5.92
N VAL A 530 22.47 10.66 7.06
CA VAL A 530 23.36 10.46 8.21
C VAL A 530 23.21 8.99 8.60
N PRO A 531 24.23 8.14 8.38
CA PRO A 531 24.21 6.75 8.83
C PRO A 531 24.04 6.72 10.35
N SER A 532 23.27 5.77 10.87
CA SER A 532 23.33 5.48 12.30
C SER A 532 24.73 4.92 12.65
N ALA A 533 25.16 5.03 13.92
CA ALA A 533 26.43 4.44 14.35
C ALA A 533 26.49 2.92 14.06
N GLU A 534 25.34 2.25 14.11
CA GLU A 534 25.19 0.82 13.81
C GLU A 534 25.36 0.53 12.31
N GLU A 535 24.88 1.41 11.44
CA GLU A 535 25.09 1.30 9.99
C GLU A 535 26.51 1.64 9.58
N GLU A 536 27.16 2.57 10.27
CA GLU A 536 28.57 2.88 10.08
C GLU A 536 29.45 1.69 10.47
N ASP A 537 29.12 1.01 11.57
CA ASP A 537 29.77 -0.24 11.99
C ASP A 537 29.50 -1.39 11.01
N ALA A 538 28.27 -1.55 10.52
CA ALA A 538 27.93 -2.58 9.53
C ALA A 538 28.63 -2.33 8.18
N ARG A 539 28.74 -1.07 7.75
CA ARG A 539 29.46 -0.68 6.53
C ARG A 539 30.95 -0.92 6.67
N GLN A 540 31.55 -0.56 7.81
CA GLN A 540 32.95 -0.84 8.10
C GLN A 540 33.22 -2.35 8.17
N LEU A 541 32.30 -3.13 8.72
CA LEU A 541 32.40 -4.60 8.75
C LEU A 541 32.33 -5.18 7.33
N GLY A 542 31.42 -4.69 6.48
CA GLY A 542 31.31 -5.08 5.07
C GLY A 542 32.57 -4.76 4.26
N GLU A 543 33.13 -3.55 4.44
CA GLU A 543 34.39 -3.13 3.81
C GLU A 543 35.56 -4.04 4.25
N ARG A 544 35.67 -4.34 5.56
CA ARG A 544 36.71 -5.25 6.10
C ARG A 544 36.57 -6.68 5.60
N LEU A 545 35.35 -7.19 5.44
CA LEU A 545 35.10 -8.51 4.88
C LEU A 545 35.41 -8.57 3.38
N GLY A 546 35.13 -7.49 2.64
CA GLY A 546 35.50 -7.35 1.24
C GLY A 546 37.01 -7.32 1.03
N GLU A 547 37.75 -6.56 1.85
CA GLU A 547 39.22 -6.54 1.83
C GLU A 547 39.82 -7.91 2.19
N ALA A 548 39.26 -8.60 3.19
CA ALA A 548 39.70 -9.95 3.57
C ALA A 548 39.48 -10.97 2.43
N ALA A 549 38.39 -10.84 1.66
CA ALA A 549 38.13 -11.70 0.49
C ALA A 549 39.12 -11.44 -0.66
N ILE A 550 39.53 -10.18 -0.88
CA ILE A 550 40.53 -9.80 -1.89
C ILE A 550 41.94 -10.31 -1.50
N VAL A 551 42.29 -10.25 -0.21
CA VAL A 551 43.57 -10.78 0.29
C VAL A 551 43.64 -12.30 0.16
N SER A 552 42.54 -13.02 0.48
CA SER A 552 42.43 -14.47 0.32
C SER A 552 42.54 -14.93 -1.15
N ALA A 553 42.06 -14.13 -2.11
CA ALA A 553 42.16 -14.45 -3.53
C ALA A 553 43.58 -14.28 -4.12
N SER A 554 44.48 -13.55 -3.44
CA SER A 554 45.87 -13.35 -3.90
C SER A 554 46.87 -14.38 -3.37
N GLY A 555 46.44 -15.26 -2.45
CA GLY A 555 47.32 -16.15 -1.70
C GLY A 555 47.05 -17.64 -1.93
N ALA A 556 47.13 -18.14 -3.17
CA ALA A 556 47.17 -19.58 -3.41
C ALA A 556 47.94 -19.96 -4.69
N ALA A 557 49.22 -20.29 -4.54
CA ALA A 557 49.90 -21.25 -5.40
C ALA A 557 50.54 -22.32 -4.49
N PRO A 558 50.08 -23.58 -4.51
CA PRO A 558 50.66 -24.61 -3.66
C PRO A 558 51.93 -25.16 -4.32
N GLN A 559 53.06 -25.05 -3.61
CA GLN A 559 54.25 -25.83 -3.92
C GLN A 559 54.09 -27.25 -3.38
N SER A 560 54.38 -28.22 -4.25
CA SER A 560 54.38 -29.66 -4.01
C SER A 560 55.42 -30.06 -2.96
N GLN A 561 55.00 -30.82 -1.94
CA GLN A 561 55.88 -31.71 -1.19
C GLN A 561 55.41 -33.14 -1.37
N ASP A 562 56.29 -33.94 -1.98
CA ASP A 562 56.15 -35.37 -2.19
C ASP A 562 56.14 -36.16 -0.87
N CYS A 563 55.38 -37.25 -0.85
CA CYS A 563 55.51 -38.32 0.14
C CYS A 563 55.80 -39.64 -0.60
N PRO A 564 56.88 -40.38 -0.26
CA PRO A 564 57.38 -41.48 -1.07
C PRO A 564 56.87 -42.83 -0.54
N PHE A 565 55.85 -43.43 -1.17
CA PHE A 565 55.67 -44.89 -1.19
C PHE A 565 54.47 -45.24 -2.08
N LEU A 566 54.74 -45.76 -3.28
CA LEU A 566 54.14 -46.97 -3.86
C LEU A 566 54.43 -47.02 -5.37
N ALA A 567 55.18 -48.06 -5.73
CA ALA A 567 55.65 -48.34 -7.05
C ALA A 567 54.54 -48.89 -7.97
N SER A 568 54.67 -48.54 -9.24
CA SER A 568 54.10 -49.15 -10.44
C SER A 568 53.72 -50.64 -10.33
N ALA A 569 52.56 -51.01 -10.90
CA ALA A 569 52.51 -52.01 -11.98
C ALA A 569 51.11 -52.11 -12.65
N LYS A 570 51.11 -51.81 -13.95
CA LYS A 570 50.47 -52.50 -15.09
C LYS A 570 48.95 -52.72 -15.19
N ARG A 571 48.48 -52.37 -16.40
CA ARG A 571 47.33 -52.91 -17.17
C ARG A 571 47.23 -54.44 -17.11
N GLU A 572 46.00 -54.96 -17.14
CA GLU A 572 45.39 -55.67 -18.28
C GLU A 572 43.91 -56.00 -18.01
N GLU A 573 43.13 -55.92 -19.11
CA GLU A 573 41.68 -56.18 -19.34
C GLU A 573 40.61 -55.38 -18.58
#